data_AF-A0A7S1XBY3-F1
#
_entry.id   AF-A0A7S1XBY3-F1
#
_cell.length_a   1.000
_cell.length_b   1.000
_cell.length_c   1.000
_cell.angle_alpha   90.00
_cell.angle_beta   90.00
_cell.angle_gamma   90.00
#
_symmetry.space_group_name_H-M   'P 1'
#
loop_
_entity.id
_entity.type
_entity.pdbx_description
1 polymer ?
#
loop_
_entity_poly.entity_id
_entity_poly.type
_entity_poly.pdbx_seq_one_letter_code
_entity_poly.pdbx_strand_id
1 'polypeptide(L)'
;MKNYKDDPTLGSRNMYGLISIVAFLLELPMALIADRGIPKLIPATSSAVSPNTLLLYILSSAIMYHLYNESSYMALGQVSPVTFSVGNTVKRVIIIVASILVFKTKFLPLNAFGMIIALLGTFLYSWTKERASRKPA
;
A
#
# COMPACT_ATOMS: atom_id res chain seq x y z
N MET A 1 -20.89 22.51 9.59
CA MET A 1 -19.60 22.14 8.98
C MET A 1 -19.90 21.49 7.64
N LYS A 2 -19.45 22.08 6.53
CA LYS A 2 -19.59 21.50 5.19
C LYS A 2 -18.80 20.18 5.15
N ASN A 3 -19.40 19.08 4.68
CA ASN A 3 -18.68 17.81 4.60
C ASN A 3 -17.55 18.01 3.59
N TYR A 4 -16.30 17.81 4.02
CA TYR A 4 -15.13 18.02 3.17
C TYR A 4 -15.17 17.12 1.90
N LYS A 5 -15.90 15.99 1.97
CA LYS A 5 -16.18 15.11 0.83
C LYS A 5 -17.04 15.74 -0.26
N ASP A 6 -17.74 16.84 0.04
CA ASP A 6 -18.60 17.57 -0.89
C ASP A 6 -17.87 18.75 -1.55
N ASP A 7 -16.56 18.92 -1.29
CA ASP A 7 -15.76 19.99 -1.89
C ASP A 7 -15.20 19.54 -3.26
N PRO A 8 -15.63 20.17 -4.37
CA PRO A 8 -15.18 19.79 -5.71
C PRO A 8 -13.67 20.06 -5.94
N THR A 9 -13.03 20.89 -5.12
CA THR A 9 -11.60 21.21 -5.25
C THR A 9 -10.69 20.16 -4.59
N LEU A 10 -11.22 19.36 -3.66
CA LEU A 10 -10.49 18.36 -2.88
C LEU A 10 -10.91 16.93 -3.22
N GLY A 11 -10.98 16.60 -4.51
CA GLY A 11 -11.20 15.22 -4.95
C GLY A 11 -10.07 14.28 -4.52
N SER A 12 -10.33 12.96 -4.55
CA SER A 12 -9.40 11.92 -4.10
C SER A 12 -7.98 12.02 -4.68
N ARG A 13 -7.84 12.44 -5.93
CA ARG A 13 -6.54 12.66 -6.58
C ARG A 13 -5.78 13.84 -5.95
N ASN A 14 -6.46 14.95 -5.72
CA ASN A 14 -5.85 16.13 -5.09
C ASN A 14 -5.47 15.84 -3.63
N MET A 15 -6.28 15.06 -2.92
CA MET A 15 -5.91 14.55 -1.59
C MET A 15 -4.64 13.73 -1.61
N TYR A 16 -4.56 12.76 -2.52
CA TYR A 16 -3.36 11.96 -2.66
C TYR A 16 -2.13 12.82 -3.01
N GLY A 17 -2.28 13.80 -3.90
CA GLY A 17 -1.21 14.73 -4.27
C GLY A 17 -0.70 15.53 -3.07
N LEU A 18 -1.59 16.14 -2.29
CA LEU A 18 -1.23 16.90 -1.09
C LEU A 18 -0.57 16.01 -0.03
N ILE A 19 -1.16 14.84 0.23
CA ILE A 19 -0.61 13.88 1.20
C ILE A 19 0.78 13.41 0.76
N SER A 20 1.00 13.17 -0.52
CA SER A 20 2.30 12.74 -1.05
C SER A 20 3.38 13.82 -0.91
N ILE A 21 3.04 15.09 -1.17
CA ILE A 21 3.96 16.22 -1.00
C ILE A 21 4.35 16.37 0.48
N VAL A 22 3.37 16.34 1.38
CA VAL A 22 3.62 16.46 2.82
C VAL A 22 4.42 15.26 3.33
N ALA A 23 4.08 14.03 2.91
CA ALA A 23 4.82 12.83 3.27
C ALA A 23 6.28 12.92 2.82
N PHE A 24 6.54 13.36 1.58
CA PHE A 24 7.89 13.55 1.08
C PHE A 24 8.69 14.55 1.92
N LEU A 25 8.11 15.70 2.25
CA LEU A 25 8.79 16.73 3.04
C LEU A 25 9.09 16.27 4.48
N LEU A 26 8.23 15.45 5.06
CA LEU A 26 8.44 14.88 6.40
C LEU A 26 9.45 13.73 6.39
N GLU A 27 9.43 12.89 5.35
CA GLU A 27 10.27 11.69 5.27
C GLU A 27 11.69 12.01 4.77
N LEU A 28 11.86 13.02 3.91
CA LEU A 28 13.17 13.44 3.40
C LEU A 28 14.22 13.72 4.50
N PRO A 29 13.98 14.55 5.53
CA PRO A 29 14.96 14.77 6.58
C PRO A 29 15.24 13.50 7.39
N MET A 30 14.22 12.68 7.66
CA MET A 30 14.39 11.42 8.38
C MET A 30 15.22 10.41 7.60
N ALA A 31 15.00 10.30 6.29
CA ALA A 31 15.76 9.44 5.40
C ALA A 31 17.23 9.85 5.36
N LEU A 32 17.53 11.14 5.22
CA LEU A 32 18.91 11.65 5.21
C LEU A 32 19.64 11.40 6.54
N ILE A 33 18.94 11.50 7.67
CA ILE A 33 19.52 11.20 8.99
C ILE A 33 19.78 9.70 9.13
N ALA A 34 18.82 8.86 8.75
CA ALA A 34 18.93 7.41 8.86
C ALA A 34 20.05 6.84 7.98
N ASP A 35 20.14 7.30 6.73
CA ASP A 35 21.13 6.86 5.75
C ASP A 35 22.47 7.61 5.84
N ARG A 36 22.60 8.53 6.81
CA ARG A 36 23.80 9.37 7.04
C ARG A 36 24.22 10.18 5.80
N GLY A 37 23.26 10.68 5.04
CA GLY A 37 23.48 11.54 3.88
C GLY A 37 22.72 11.08 2.63
N ILE A 38 23.16 11.55 1.46
CA ILE A 38 22.54 11.18 0.18
C ILE A 38 22.95 9.74 -0.18
N PRO A 39 21.99 8.82 -0.41
CA PRO A 39 22.30 7.46 -0.81
C PRO A 39 23.11 7.43 -2.10
N LYS A 40 24.22 6.68 -2.11
CA LYS A 40 24.98 6.43 -3.34
C LYS A 40 24.32 5.29 -4.10
N LEU A 41 24.23 5.41 -5.43
CA LEU A 41 23.75 4.33 -6.32
C LEU A 41 24.83 3.25 -6.51
N ILE A 42 25.32 2.69 -5.40
CA ILE A 42 26.33 1.64 -5.40
C ILE A 42 25.64 0.31 -5.12
N PRO A 43 25.75 -0.67 -6.02
CA PRO A 43 25.22 -2.00 -5.78
C PRO A 43 25.85 -2.62 -4.53
N ALA A 44 25.03 -3.20 -3.64
CA ALA A 44 25.47 -3.69 -2.33
C ALA A 44 26.40 -4.92 -2.39
N THR A 45 26.51 -5.59 -3.54
CA THR A 45 27.38 -6.77 -3.71
C THR A 45 28.22 -6.63 -4.97
N SER A 46 29.43 -7.19 -4.96
CA SER A 46 30.39 -7.14 -6.07
C SER A 46 29.94 -7.85 -7.34
N SER A 47 28.84 -8.64 -7.25
CA SER A 47 28.17 -9.31 -8.37
C SER A 47 26.89 -8.60 -8.79
N ALA A 48 26.58 -7.44 -8.21
CA ALA A 48 25.29 -6.80 -8.40
C ALA A 48 25.22 -5.95 -9.68
N VAL A 49 24.03 -6.05 -10.26
CA VAL A 49 23.36 -5.18 -11.22
C VAL A 49 24.06 -3.83 -11.44
N SER A 50 24.30 -3.48 -12.71
CA SER A 50 24.92 -2.19 -13.08
C SER A 50 24.16 -1.00 -12.47
N PRO A 51 24.84 0.13 -12.15
CA PRO A 51 24.18 1.31 -11.60
C PRO A 51 22.98 1.80 -12.43
N ASN A 52 23.06 1.68 -13.76
CA ASN A 52 21.98 2.04 -14.66
C ASN A 52 20.76 1.12 -14.50
N THR A 53 20.98 -0.18 -14.38
CA THR A 53 19.87 -1.13 -14.16
C THR A 53 19.30 -1.00 -12.76
N LEU A 54 20.12 -0.69 -11.76
CA LEU A 54 19.65 -0.37 -10.41
C LEU A 54 18.76 0.88 -10.42
N LEU A 55 19.19 1.94 -11.10
CA LEU A 55 18.39 3.15 -11.29
C LEU A 55 17.06 2.84 -11.98
N LEU A 56 17.07 2.00 -13.02
CA LEU A 56 15.84 1.56 -13.69
C LEU A 56 14.90 0.82 -12.73
N TYR A 57 15.40 -0.05 -11.86
CA TYR A 57 14.57 -0.73 -10.86
C TYR A 57 13.99 0.24 -9.83
N ILE A 58 14.77 1.20 -9.36
CA ILE A 58 14.30 2.25 -8.43
C ILE A 58 13.20 3.09 -9.08
N LEU A 59 13.43 3.58 -10.31
CA LEU A 59 12.45 4.39 -11.03
C LEU A 59 11.18 3.59 -11.35
N SER A 60 11.32 2.35 -11.80
CA SER A 60 10.18 1.47 -12.08
C SER A 60 9.36 1.22 -10.83
N SER A 61 10.02 0.94 -9.70
CA SER A 61 9.36 0.76 -8.40
C SER A 61 8.64 2.04 -7.95
N ALA A 62 9.28 3.20 -8.06
CA ALA A 62 8.71 4.49 -7.68
C ALA A 62 7.45 4.83 -8.49
N ILE A 63 7.49 4.61 -9.81
CA ILE A 63 6.33 4.83 -10.70
C ILE A 63 5.19 3.88 -10.31
N MET A 64 5.47 2.58 -10.13
CA MET A 64 4.45 1.61 -9.74
C MET A 64 3.86 1.91 -8.37
N TYR A 65 4.68 2.36 -7.41
CA TYR A 65 4.22 2.81 -6.11
C TYR A 65 3.27 4.01 -6.23
N HIS A 66 3.64 5.02 -7.02
CA HIS A 66 2.81 6.21 -7.19
C HIS A 66 1.45 5.87 -7.83
N LEU A 67 1.46 5.10 -8.92
CA LEU A 67 0.25 4.67 -9.63
C LEU A 67 -0.67 3.83 -8.74
N TYR A 68 -0.10 2.93 -7.93
CA TYR A 68 -0.86 2.13 -6.99
C TYR A 68 -1.56 3.01 -5.95
N ASN A 69 -0.84 3.94 -5.33
CA ASN A 69 -1.43 4.78 -4.29
C ASN A 69 -2.46 5.76 -4.87
N GLU A 70 -2.21 6.35 -6.03
CA GLU A 70 -3.20 7.20 -6.71
C GLU A 70 -4.51 6.44 -6.96
N SER A 71 -4.40 5.24 -7.56
CA SER A 71 -5.56 4.37 -7.83
C SER A 71 -6.27 3.96 -6.53
N SER A 72 -5.52 3.74 -5.46
CA SER A 72 -6.06 3.38 -4.15
C SER A 72 -6.85 4.52 -3.52
N TYR A 73 -6.36 5.76 -3.61
CA TYR A 73 -7.10 6.93 -3.14
C TYR A 73 -8.36 7.18 -3.97
N MET A 74 -8.30 6.97 -5.28
CA MET A 74 -9.50 7.02 -6.13
C MET A 74 -10.55 5.99 -5.69
N ALA A 75 -10.14 4.75 -5.41
CA ALA A 75 -11.04 3.72 -4.89
C ALA A 75 -11.60 4.10 -3.50
N LEU A 76 -10.77 4.62 -2.59
CA LEU A 76 -11.20 5.07 -1.26
C LEU A 76 -12.26 6.18 -1.33
N GLY A 77 -12.24 7.02 -2.36
CA GLY A 77 -13.27 8.02 -2.60
C GLY A 77 -14.64 7.44 -3.00
N GLN A 78 -14.65 6.22 -3.53
CA GLN A 78 -15.85 5.57 -4.09
C GLN A 78 -16.42 4.46 -3.19
N VAL A 79 -15.61 3.88 -2.30
CA VAL A 79 -16.04 2.83 -1.37
C VAL A 79 -16.01 3.28 0.08
N SER A 80 -16.69 2.52 0.95
CA SER A 80 -16.59 2.78 2.39
C SER A 80 -15.16 2.53 2.91
N PRO A 81 -14.68 3.26 3.94
CA PRO A 81 -13.38 3.00 4.54
C PRO A 81 -13.22 1.56 5.06
N VAL A 82 -14.31 0.93 5.48
CA VAL A 82 -14.32 -0.48 5.93
C VAL A 82 -14.07 -1.40 4.74
N THR A 83 -14.79 -1.21 3.63
CA THR A 83 -14.60 -1.98 2.39
C THR A 83 -13.19 -1.81 1.85
N PHE A 84 -12.66 -0.59 1.85
CA PHE A 84 -11.29 -0.30 1.43
C PHE A 84 -10.27 -1.03 2.30
N SER A 85 -10.46 -1.04 3.63
CA SER A 85 -9.59 -1.76 4.56
C SER A 85 -9.58 -3.27 4.31
N VAL A 86 -10.71 -3.88 3.97
CA VAL A 86 -10.78 -5.30 3.59
C VAL A 86 -10.04 -5.56 2.29
N GLY A 87 -10.27 -4.73 1.28
CA GLY A 87 -9.56 -4.81 0.00
C GLY A 87 -8.05 -4.75 0.18
N ASN A 88 -7.56 -3.91 1.10
CA ASN A 88 -6.15 -3.82 1.43
C ASN A 88 -5.60 -5.10 2.08
N THR A 89 -6.38 -5.74 2.95
CA THR A 89 -6.02 -7.05 3.54
C THR A 89 -5.94 -8.14 2.47
N VAL A 90 -6.91 -8.18 1.54
CA VAL A 90 -6.89 -9.15 0.43
C VAL A 90 -5.69 -8.90 -0.50
N LYS A 91 -5.41 -7.64 -0.86
CA LYS A 91 -4.22 -7.26 -1.66
C LYS A 91 -2.94 -7.81 -1.04
N ARG A 92 -2.78 -7.67 0.28
CA ARG A 92 -1.60 -8.15 1.01
C ARG A 92 -1.42 -9.67 0.85
N VAL A 93 -2.50 -10.43 0.93
CA VAL A 93 -2.43 -11.90 0.78
C VAL A 93 -2.03 -12.31 -0.63
N ILE A 94 -2.59 -11.64 -1.64
CA ILE A 94 -2.20 -11.88 -3.04
C ILE A 94 -0.69 -11.65 -3.22
N ILE A 95 -0.16 -10.56 -2.66
CA ILE A 95 1.28 -10.25 -2.73
C ILE A 95 2.12 -11.31 -2.02
N ILE A 96 1.69 -11.81 -0.86
CA ILE A 96 2.43 -12.85 -0.13
C ILE A 96 2.48 -14.15 -0.96
N VAL A 97 1.33 -14.59 -1.49
CA VAL A 97 1.27 -15.81 -2.32
C VAL A 97 2.12 -15.65 -3.58
N ALA A 98 2.01 -14.52 -4.28
CA ALA A 98 2.83 -14.24 -5.46
C ALA A 98 4.34 -14.24 -5.13
N SER A 99 4.72 -13.65 -4.00
CA SER A 99 6.12 -13.62 -3.55
C SER A 99 6.66 -15.03 -3.28
N ILE A 100 5.85 -15.91 -2.68
CA ILE A 100 6.25 -17.32 -2.45
C ILE A 100 6.46 -18.04 -3.78
N LEU A 101 5.59 -17.83 -4.77
CA LEU A 101 5.71 -18.46 -6.09
C LEU A 101 6.95 -17.97 -6.86
N VAL A 102 7.21 -16.66 -6.83
CA VAL A 102 8.33 -16.04 -7.56
C VAL A 102 9.67 -16.33 -6.89
N PHE A 103 9.78 -16.09 -5.58
CA PHE A 103 11.04 -16.23 -4.84
C PHE A 103 11.28 -17.64 -4.32
N LYS A 104 10.31 -18.54 -4.45
CA LYS A 104 10.37 -19.94 -3.96
C LYS A 104 10.82 -20.03 -2.50
N THR A 105 10.43 -19.04 -1.69
CA THR A 105 10.77 -18.98 -0.27
C THR A 105 10.09 -20.11 0.49
N LYS A 106 10.78 -20.72 1.45
CA LYS A 106 10.20 -21.74 2.33
C LYS A 106 9.08 -21.11 3.16
N PHE A 107 7.84 -21.48 2.85
CA PHE A 107 6.66 -21.00 3.55
C PHE A 107 6.16 -22.07 4.52
N LEU A 108 6.18 -21.76 5.82
CA LEU A 108 5.73 -22.68 6.84
C LEU A 108 4.20 -22.87 6.72
N PRO A 109 3.67 -24.11 6.67
CA PRO A 109 2.22 -24.35 6.59
C PRO A 109 1.43 -23.68 7.73
N LEU A 110 2.04 -23.53 8.91
CA LEU A 110 1.44 -22.81 10.03
C LEU A 110 1.21 -21.31 9.74
N ASN A 111 2.10 -20.69 8.98
CA ASN A 111 1.94 -19.29 8.54
C ASN A 111 0.76 -19.17 7.58
N ALA A 112 0.56 -20.18 6.70
CA ALA A 112 -0.60 -20.25 5.82
C ALA A 112 -1.90 -20.30 6.63
N PHE A 113 -1.94 -21.15 7.65
CA PHE A 113 -3.11 -21.34 8.49
C PHE A 113 -3.47 -20.07 9.27
N GLY A 114 -2.50 -19.43 9.91
CA GLY A 114 -2.72 -18.15 10.62
C GLY A 114 -3.23 -17.04 9.68
N MET A 115 -2.75 -17.02 8.43
CA MET A 115 -3.18 -16.07 7.42
C MET A 115 -4.63 -16.31 6.98
N ILE A 116 -5.03 -17.59 6.80
CA ILE A 116 -6.42 -17.95 6.48
C ILE A 116 -7.36 -17.53 7.61
N ILE A 117 -7.00 -17.77 8.87
CA ILE A 117 -7.81 -17.34 10.03
C ILE A 117 -7.95 -15.81 10.06
N ALA A 118 -6.87 -15.07 9.87
CA ALA A 118 -6.90 -13.60 9.88
C ALA A 118 -7.77 -13.03 8.74
N LEU A 119 -7.72 -13.64 7.55
CA LEU A 119 -8.59 -13.29 6.42
C LEU A 119 -10.06 -13.56 6.73
N LEU A 120 -10.37 -14.74 7.24
CA LEU A 120 -11.73 -15.12 7.59
C LEU A 120 -12.30 -14.18 8.67
N GLY A 121 -11.51 -13.84 9.69
CA GLY A 121 -11.92 -12.91 10.75
C GLY A 121 -12.20 -11.49 10.21
N THR A 122 -11.32 -10.95 9.38
CA THR A 122 -11.51 -9.62 8.78
C THR A 122 -12.68 -9.57 7.79
N PHE A 123 -12.88 -10.64 7.02
CA PHE A 123 -14.04 -10.80 6.14
C PHE A 123 -15.35 -10.85 6.92
N LEU A 124 -15.44 -11.71 7.94
CA LEU A 124 -16.63 -11.86 8.78
C LEU A 124 -16.97 -10.57 9.55
N TYR A 125 -15.97 -9.87 10.09
CA TYR A 125 -16.17 -8.58 10.74
C TYR A 125 -16.81 -7.56 9.79
N SER A 126 -16.31 -7.50 8.56
CA SER A 126 -16.79 -6.53 7.59
C SER A 126 -18.18 -6.87 7.09
N TRP A 127 -18.47 -8.17 6.91
CA TRP A 127 -19.81 -8.65 6.54
C TRP A 127 -20.85 -8.40 7.63
N THR A 128 -20.52 -8.66 8.88
CA THR A 128 -21.44 -8.42 10.02
C THR A 128 -21.67 -6.93 10.23
N LYS A 129 -20.62 -6.11 10.15
CA LYS A 129 -20.73 -4.64 10.25
C LYS A 129 -21.56 -4.04 9.13
N GLU A 130 -21.38 -4.49 7.89
CA GLU A 130 -22.20 -4.04 6.77
C GLU A 130 -23.67 -4.40 6.99
N ARG A 131 -23.97 -5.63 7.40
CA ARG A 131 -25.34 -6.07 7.71
C ARG A 131 -25.98 -5.29 8.87
N ALA A 132 -25.23 -5.03 9.93
CA ALA A 132 -25.73 -4.24 11.06
C ALA A 132 -25.96 -2.76 10.70
N SER A 133 -25.20 -2.22 9.74
CA SER A 133 -25.36 -0.83 9.28
C SER A 133 -26.54 -0.63 8.32
N ARG A 134 -27.09 -1.70 7.72
CA ARG A 134 -28.37 -1.65 6.99
C ARG A 134 -29.48 -1.57 8.04
N LYS A 135 -30.07 -0.37 8.22
CA LYS A 135 -31.26 -0.20 9.08
C LYS A 135 -32.32 -1.24 8.68
N PRO A 136 -33.01 -1.89 9.65
CA PRO A 136 -34.20 -2.67 9.32
C PRO A 136 -35.24 -1.71 8.73
N ALA A 137 -35.84 -2.11 7.62
CA ALA A 137 -37.00 -1.46 7.02
C ALA A 137 -38.19 -1.50 7.97
#